data_AF-A0A536HM65-F1
#
_entry.id   AF-A0A536HM65-F1
#
_cell.length_a   1.000
_cell.length_b   1.000
_cell.length_c   1.000
_cell.angle_alpha   90.00
_cell.angle_beta   90.00
_cell.angle_gamma   90.00
#
_symmetry.space_group_name_H-M   'P 1'
#
loop_
_entity.id
_entity.type
_entity.pdbx_description
1 polymer ?
#
loop_
_entity_poly.entity_id
_entity_poly.type
_entity_poly.pdbx_seq_one_letter_code
_entity_poly.pdbx_strand_id
1 'polypeptide(L)'
;MTRCPVRRRAGQSLVEMALVLPVLAFLTFGLLDFGRAYYYQVSITNAAREGARTAILNIYVGPLTPTCTSSNTIVGAVNTELQGTGITPASIQICPPHDQSMSTIGCPNNNNRVDLWNAGQNSAYYVNVIVKYNFQLYTPR
;
A
#
# COMPACT_ATOMS: atom_id res chain seq x y z
N MET A 1 -39.97 -63.47 -19.08
CA MET A 1 -38.68 -62.98 -18.54
C MET A 1 -38.44 -61.59 -19.09
N THR A 2 -38.52 -60.54 -18.27
CA THR A 2 -37.99 -59.21 -18.64
C THR A 2 -37.90 -58.35 -17.37
N ARG A 3 -36.70 -58.24 -16.80
CA ARG A 3 -36.39 -57.21 -15.79
C ARG A 3 -35.83 -56.00 -16.55
N CYS A 4 -36.49 -54.85 -16.42
CA CYS A 4 -35.99 -53.58 -16.94
C CYS A 4 -34.98 -52.99 -15.95
N PRO A 5 -33.77 -52.58 -16.38
CA PRO A 5 -32.77 -52.02 -15.48
C PRO A 5 -33.15 -50.60 -15.07
N VAL A 6 -33.20 -50.37 -13.75
CA VAL A 6 -33.37 -49.02 -13.16
C VAL A 6 -32.17 -48.16 -13.57
N ARG A 7 -32.45 -47.13 -14.37
CA ARG A 7 -31.46 -46.25 -14.99
C ARG A 7 -30.74 -45.43 -13.90
N ARG A 8 -29.42 -45.63 -13.78
CA ARG A 8 -28.50 -44.97 -12.82
C ARG A 8 -28.31 -43.46 -13.09
N ARG A 9 -29.38 -42.66 -13.14
CA ARG A 9 -29.29 -41.21 -13.40
C ARG A 9 -28.79 -40.41 -12.18
N ALA A 10 -29.05 -40.89 -10.96
CA ALA A 10 -28.75 -40.14 -9.74
C ALA A 10 -27.25 -39.99 -9.42
N GLY A 11 -26.39 -40.88 -9.93
CA GLY A 11 -24.94 -40.81 -9.71
C GLY A 11 -24.19 -39.96 -10.76
N GLN A 12 -24.79 -39.74 -11.93
CA GLN A 12 -24.13 -39.05 -13.04
C GLN A 12 -23.95 -37.55 -12.77
N SER A 13 -24.97 -36.89 -12.23
CA SER A 13 -24.92 -35.46 -11.90
C SER A 13 -23.89 -35.14 -10.81
N LEU A 14 -23.68 -36.06 -9.87
CA LEU A 14 -22.68 -35.93 -8.81
C LEU A 14 -21.25 -35.96 -9.38
N VAL A 15 -21.01 -36.80 -10.40
CA VAL A 15 -19.72 -36.91 -11.08
C VAL A 15 -19.45 -35.70 -11.98
N GLU A 16 -20.47 -35.22 -12.70
CA GLU A 16 -20.36 -34.00 -13.52
C GLU A 16 -20.00 -32.79 -12.65
N MET A 17 -20.64 -32.65 -11.48
CA MET A 17 -20.34 -31.55 -10.56
C MET A 17 -18.96 -31.69 -9.90
N ALA A 18 -18.54 -32.92 -9.56
CA ALA A 18 -17.20 -33.17 -9.03
C ALA A 18 -16.08 -32.81 -10.02
N LEU A 19 -16.34 -32.84 -11.33
CA LEU A 19 -15.37 -32.50 -12.36
C LEU A 19 -15.29 -30.98 -12.62
N VAL A 20 -16.40 -30.26 -12.45
CA VAL A 20 -16.44 -28.77 -12.60
C VAL A 20 -15.95 -28.05 -11.34
N LEU A 21 -16.17 -28.64 -10.16
CA LEU A 21 -15.77 -28.08 -8.87
C LEU A 21 -14.29 -27.66 -8.79
N PRO A 22 -13.29 -28.47 -9.21
CA PRO A 22 -11.89 -28.04 -9.17
C PRO A 22 -11.61 -26.82 -10.05
N VAL A 23 -12.22 -26.72 -11.24
CA VAL A 23 -12.05 -25.54 -12.12
C VAL A 23 -12.64 -24.29 -11.48
N LEU A 24 -13.85 -24.41 -10.90
CA LEU A 24 -14.47 -23.32 -10.16
C LEU A 24 -13.65 -22.91 -8.93
N ALA A 25 -13.09 -23.88 -8.20
CA ALA A 25 -12.25 -23.61 -7.04
C ALA A 25 -10.96 -22.87 -7.43
N PHE A 26 -10.30 -23.27 -8.53
CA PHE A 26 -9.12 -22.55 -9.02
C PHE A 26 -9.47 -21.10 -9.41
N LEU A 27 -10.60 -20.89 -10.09
CA LEU A 27 -11.06 -19.55 -10.45
C LEU A 27 -11.36 -18.68 -9.23
N THR A 28 -12.06 -19.21 -8.22
CA THR A 28 -12.38 -18.45 -7.02
C THR A 28 -11.14 -18.13 -6.20
N PHE A 29 -10.22 -19.07 -5.99
CA PHE A 29 -8.96 -18.81 -5.30
C PHE A 29 -8.11 -17.77 -6.04
N GLY A 30 -8.03 -17.84 -7.37
CA GLY A 30 -7.35 -16.83 -8.17
C GLY A 30 -7.96 -15.44 -8.01
N LEU A 31 -9.29 -15.33 -8.02
CA LEU A 31 -10.01 -14.07 -7.81
C LEU A 31 -9.80 -13.51 -6.40
N LEU A 32 -9.75 -14.36 -5.38
CA LEU A 32 -9.51 -13.96 -4.00
C LEU A 32 -8.11 -13.38 -3.81
N ASP A 33 -7.08 -14.01 -4.38
CA ASP A 33 -5.71 -13.49 -4.32
C ASP A 33 -5.60 -12.15 -5.07
N PHE A 34 -6.23 -12.03 -6.25
CA PHE A 34 -6.27 -10.77 -6.99
C PHE A 34 -7.02 -9.67 -6.22
N GLY A 35 -8.19 -9.98 -5.66
CA GLY A 35 -8.98 -9.04 -4.88
C GLY A 35 -8.22 -8.51 -3.67
N ARG A 36 -7.46 -9.38 -2.99
CA ARG A 36 -6.62 -8.99 -1.86
C ARG A 36 -5.43 -8.12 -2.29
N ALA A 37 -4.79 -8.46 -3.41
CA ALA A 37 -3.71 -7.64 -3.96
C ALA A 37 -4.19 -6.22 -4.31
N TYR A 38 -5.36 -6.11 -4.96
CA TYR A 38 -5.96 -4.82 -5.29
C TYR A 38 -6.35 -4.03 -4.04
N TYR A 39 -6.95 -4.68 -3.04
CA TYR A 39 -7.28 -4.06 -1.76
C TYR A 39 -6.03 -3.44 -1.11
N TYR A 40 -4.91 -4.16 -1.07
CA TYR A 40 -3.66 -3.64 -0.50
C TYR A 40 -3.12 -2.44 -1.27
N GLN A 41 -3.19 -2.44 -2.60
CA GLN A 41 -2.75 -1.32 -3.42
C GLN A 41 -3.50 -0.02 -3.05
N VAL A 42 -4.82 -0.13 -2.86
CA VAL A 42 -5.66 1.02 -2.47
C VAL A 42 -5.33 1.49 -1.06
N SER A 43 -5.27 0.58 -0.08
CA SER A 43 -4.95 0.91 1.31
C SER A 43 -3.59 1.62 1.44
N ILE A 44 -2.57 1.16 0.73
CA ILE A 44 -1.22 1.76 0.79
C ILE A 44 -1.20 3.13 0.13
N THR A 45 -1.94 3.31 -0.97
CA THR A 45 -2.05 4.61 -1.64
C THR A 45 -2.73 5.63 -0.72
N ASN A 46 -3.78 5.22 0.00
CA ASN A 46 -4.44 6.07 0.99
C ASN A 46 -3.51 6.39 2.16
N ALA A 47 -2.79 5.39 2.68
CA ALA A 47 -1.84 5.59 3.77
C ALA A 47 -0.70 6.55 3.39
N ALA A 48 -0.15 6.43 2.18
CA ALA A 48 0.84 7.36 1.67
C ALA A 48 0.28 8.78 1.52
N ARG A 49 -0.98 8.92 1.08
CA ARG A 49 -1.66 10.22 0.98
C ARG A 49 -1.84 10.87 2.34
N GLU A 50 -2.26 10.12 3.35
CA GLU A 50 -2.41 10.65 4.71
C GLU A 50 -1.04 10.97 5.35
N GLY A 51 -0.02 10.16 5.06
CA GLY A 51 1.37 10.48 5.38
C GLY A 51 1.83 11.80 4.75
N ALA A 52 1.54 12.03 3.47
CA ALA A 52 1.87 13.28 2.79
C ALA A 52 1.09 14.48 3.37
N ARG A 53 -0.20 14.31 3.66
CA ARG A 53 -1.03 15.35 4.29
C ARG A 53 -0.47 15.74 5.65
N THR A 54 -0.16 14.77 6.50
CA THR A 54 0.41 15.03 7.83
C THR A 54 1.81 15.63 7.75
N ALA A 55 2.61 15.28 6.74
CA ALA A 55 3.90 15.91 6.47
C ALA A 55 3.77 17.40 6.11
N ILE A 56 2.74 17.77 5.33
CA ILE A 56 2.46 19.17 4.96
C ILE A 56 1.92 19.95 6.17
N LEU A 57 0.97 19.37 6.91
CA LEU A 57 0.34 20.02 8.07
C LEU A 57 1.34 20.30 9.20
N ASN A 58 2.22 19.34 9.48
CA ASN A 58 3.20 19.47 10.57
C ASN A 58 4.54 20.06 10.11
N ILE A 59 4.63 20.51 8.85
CA ILE A 59 5.85 21.05 8.22
C ILE A 59 7.04 20.12 8.48
N TYR A 60 7.12 19.05 7.70
CA TYR A 60 8.28 18.19 7.74
C TYR A 60 9.52 18.94 7.24
N VAL A 61 10.48 19.16 8.14
CA VAL A 61 11.71 19.93 7.87
C VAL A 61 12.92 19.10 7.45
N GLY A 62 12.81 17.78 7.49
CA GLY A 62 13.87 16.85 7.10
C GLY A 62 15.22 17.05 7.82
N PRO A 63 16.22 16.20 7.53
CA PRO A 63 17.59 16.42 7.97
C PRO A 63 18.31 17.46 7.09
N LEU A 64 19.33 18.11 7.66
CA LEU A 64 20.24 19.00 6.91
C LEU A 64 21.11 18.26 5.89
N THR A 65 21.18 16.94 6.00
CA THR A 65 21.75 16.05 4.99
C THR A 65 20.64 15.53 4.09
N PRO A 66 20.91 15.23 2.80
CA PRO A 66 19.95 14.71 1.84
C PRO A 66 19.57 13.25 2.08
N THR A 67 19.11 12.94 3.29
CA THR A 67 18.77 11.59 3.70
C THR A 67 17.28 11.50 3.98
N CYS A 68 16.66 10.43 3.50
CA CYS A 68 15.27 10.14 3.85
C CYS A 68 15.23 9.63 5.28
N THR A 69 14.31 10.15 6.09
CA THR A 69 14.14 9.73 7.48
C THR A 69 12.68 9.41 7.78
N SER A 70 12.46 8.79 8.94
CA SER A 70 11.14 8.45 9.43
C SER A 70 10.76 9.41 10.54
N SER A 71 9.64 10.12 10.39
CA SER A 71 9.07 10.94 11.46
C SER A 71 8.00 10.15 12.21
N ASN A 72 8.06 10.09 13.54
CA ASN A 72 7.11 9.31 14.33
C ASN A 72 5.64 9.74 14.10
N THR A 73 5.38 11.03 13.86
CA THR A 73 4.03 11.54 13.59
C THR A 73 3.49 11.09 12.24
N ILE A 74 4.33 11.14 11.20
CA ILE A 74 3.96 10.71 9.84
C ILE A 74 3.82 9.19 9.79
N VAL A 75 4.75 8.48 10.42
CA VAL A 75 4.68 7.02 10.56
C VAL A 75 3.42 6.62 11.34
N GLY A 76 3.07 7.35 12.40
CA GLY A 76 1.83 7.14 13.15
C GLY A 76 0.57 7.35 12.31
N ALA A 77 0.55 8.37 11.45
CA ALA A 77 -0.57 8.62 10.54
C ALA A 77 -0.72 7.51 9.49
N VAL A 78 0.39 7.12 8.84
CA VAL A 78 0.44 6.00 7.89
C VAL A 78 -0.02 4.71 8.58
N ASN A 79 0.48 4.43 9.78
CA ASN A 79 0.09 3.23 10.52
C ASN A 79 -1.39 3.25 10.91
N THR A 80 -1.94 4.39 11.32
CA THR A 80 -3.37 4.52 11.64
C THR A 80 -4.25 4.21 10.43
N GLU A 81 -3.87 4.67 9.24
CA GLU A 81 -4.60 4.34 8.01
C GLU A 81 -4.47 2.85 7.63
N LEU A 82 -3.36 2.22 7.97
CA LEU A 82 -3.14 0.79 7.73
C LEU A 82 -3.70 -0.12 8.84
N GLN A 83 -4.19 0.43 9.97
CA GLN A 83 -4.77 -0.38 11.04
C GLN A 83 -5.97 -1.17 10.53
N GLY A 84 -6.02 -2.47 10.83
CA GLY A 84 -7.10 -3.36 10.42
C GLY A 84 -7.04 -3.84 8.95
N THR A 85 -6.14 -3.31 8.12
CA THR A 85 -5.96 -3.76 6.73
C THR A 85 -5.20 -5.09 6.62
N GLY A 86 -4.53 -5.51 7.70
CA GLY A 86 -3.64 -6.67 7.73
C GLY A 86 -2.28 -6.44 7.05
N ILE A 87 -1.98 -5.20 6.64
CA ILE A 87 -0.72 -4.82 5.99
C ILE A 87 0.26 -4.32 7.04
N THR A 88 1.45 -4.91 7.11
CA THR A 88 2.57 -4.38 7.88
C THR A 88 3.56 -3.69 6.92
N PRO A 89 3.80 -2.37 7.07
CA PRO A 89 4.74 -1.67 6.21
C PRO A 89 6.17 -2.15 6.51
N ALA A 90 6.90 -2.52 5.47
CA ALA A 90 8.30 -2.96 5.55
C ALA A 90 9.23 -1.76 5.84
N SER A 91 8.93 -0.58 5.31
CA SER A 91 9.60 0.66 5.65
C SER A 91 8.76 1.87 5.24
N ILE A 92 8.77 2.92 6.07
CA ILE A 92 8.16 4.21 5.75
C ILE A 92 9.29 5.25 5.76
N GLN A 93 9.57 5.83 4.61
CA GLN A 93 10.63 6.82 4.44
C GLN A 93 10.04 8.10 3.88
N ILE A 94 10.41 9.22 4.50
CA ILE A 94 10.05 10.56 4.05
C ILE A 94 11.33 11.23 3.58
N CYS A 95 11.31 11.77 2.38
CA CYS A 95 12.46 12.44 1.79
C CYS A 95 12.18 13.94 1.63
N PRO A 96 13.07 14.82 2.13
CA PRO A 96 12.97 16.25 1.88
C PRO A 96 13.22 16.57 0.39
N PRO A 97 12.77 17.74 -0.08
CA PRO A 97 13.19 18.26 -1.37
C PRO A 97 14.71 18.48 -1.35
N HIS A 98 15.38 18.20 -2.46
CA HIS A 98 16.81 18.40 -2.64
C HIS A 98 17.10 18.84 -4.08
N ASP A 99 18.19 19.57 -4.28
CA ASP A 99 18.63 20.02 -5.61
C ASP A 99 19.31 18.89 -6.42
N GLN A 100 19.82 19.21 -7.61
CA GLN A 100 20.55 18.26 -8.47
C GLN A 100 21.86 17.72 -7.84
N SER A 101 22.36 18.37 -6.79
CA SER A 101 23.55 17.95 -6.04
C SER A 101 23.19 17.14 -4.80
N MET A 102 21.91 16.78 -4.63
CA MET A 102 21.39 16.21 -3.39
C MET A 102 21.74 17.07 -2.19
N SER A 103 21.49 18.37 -2.26
CA SER A 103 21.65 19.29 -1.14
C SER A 103 20.29 19.77 -0.66
N THR A 104 20.12 19.87 0.66
CA THR A 104 18.96 20.56 1.28
C THR A 104 19.30 22.00 1.66
N ILE A 105 20.50 22.50 1.30
CA ILE A 105 20.91 23.89 1.51
C ILE A 105 19.99 24.80 0.68
N GLY A 106 19.13 25.56 1.35
CA GLY A 106 18.09 26.39 0.72
C GLY A 106 16.67 25.86 0.89
N CYS A 107 16.49 24.63 1.39
CA CYS A 107 15.18 24.14 1.80
C CYS A 107 14.80 24.68 3.19
N PRO A 108 13.48 24.83 3.48
CA PRO A 108 13.02 25.27 4.78
C PRO A 108 13.30 24.20 5.83
N ASN A 109 13.94 24.61 6.90
CA ASN A 109 14.13 23.85 8.12
C ASN A 109 13.51 24.63 9.30
N ASN A 110 13.59 24.06 10.51
CA ASN A 110 13.02 24.69 11.70
C ASN A 110 13.61 26.09 12.00
N ASN A 111 14.80 26.39 11.50
CA ASN A 111 15.55 27.60 11.81
C ASN A 111 15.36 28.71 10.77
N ASN A 112 15.19 28.38 9.48
CA ASN A 112 15.13 29.37 8.40
C ASN A 112 13.74 29.52 7.76
N ARG A 113 12.72 28.79 8.23
CA ARG A 113 11.37 28.81 7.63
C ARG A 113 10.77 30.22 7.59
N VAL A 114 10.87 30.95 8.70
CA VAL A 114 10.24 32.27 8.84
C VAL A 114 10.98 33.32 8.02
N ASP A 115 12.31 33.19 7.94
CA ASP A 115 13.16 34.06 7.15
C ASP A 115 12.91 33.90 5.65
N LEU A 116 12.75 32.65 5.18
CA LEU A 116 12.39 32.37 3.78
C LEU A 116 11.00 32.93 3.41
N TRP A 117 10.04 32.84 4.34
CA TRP A 117 8.70 33.42 4.15
C TRP A 117 8.76 34.95 4.07
N ASN A 118 9.49 35.59 5.00
CA ASN A 118 9.69 37.04 5.02
C ASN A 118 10.52 37.55 3.84
N ALA A 119 11.44 36.73 3.32
CA ALA A 119 12.24 37.04 2.13
C ALA A 119 11.44 36.93 0.80
N GLY A 120 10.13 36.62 0.86
CA GLY A 120 9.29 36.48 -0.33
C GLY A 120 9.64 35.25 -1.18
N GLN A 121 10.43 34.31 -0.64
CA GLN A 121 10.74 33.04 -1.29
C GLN A 121 9.54 32.10 -1.15
N ASN A 122 8.51 32.34 -1.97
CA ASN A 122 7.26 31.58 -1.97
C ASN A 122 7.40 30.29 -2.80
N SER A 123 8.47 29.54 -2.55
CA SER A 123 8.75 28.29 -3.23
C SER A 123 7.81 27.20 -2.70
N ALA A 124 7.07 26.55 -3.59
CA ALA A 124 6.28 25.38 -3.24
C ALA A 124 7.23 24.19 -3.01
N TYR A 125 7.39 23.79 -1.77
CA TYR A 125 8.21 22.63 -1.41
C TYR A 125 7.34 21.37 -1.44
N TYR A 126 7.85 20.33 -2.11
CA TYR A 126 7.24 19.01 -2.12
C TYR A 126 7.94 18.11 -1.09
N VAL A 127 7.21 17.12 -0.58
CA VAL A 127 7.75 16.06 0.26
C VAL A 127 7.43 14.74 -0.42
N ASN A 128 8.39 13.83 -0.47
CA ASN A 128 8.15 12.49 -0.98
C ASN A 128 7.92 11.52 0.19
N VAL A 129 6.80 10.80 0.18
CA VAL A 129 6.46 9.78 1.18
C VAL A 129 6.45 8.43 0.50
N ILE A 130 7.38 7.57 0.92
CA ILE A 130 7.58 6.23 0.35
C ILE A 130 7.15 5.21 1.39
N VAL A 131 6.10 4.46 1.09
CA VAL A 131 5.61 3.35 1.90
C VAL A 131 5.93 2.05 1.15
N LYS A 132 6.79 1.22 1.73
CA LYS A 132 7.10 -0.12 1.21
C LYS A 132 6.35 -1.17 2.00
N TYR A 133 5.88 -2.21 1.32
CA TYR A 133 5.23 -3.37 1.91
C TYR A 133 5.74 -4.64 1.22
N ASN A 134 5.64 -5.77 1.90
CA ASN A 134 5.95 -7.06 1.32
C ASN A 134 4.65 -7.82 1.08
N PHE A 135 4.38 -8.18 -0.18
CA PHE A 135 3.20 -8.98 -0.52
C PHE A 135 3.57 -10.45 -0.58
N GLN A 136 2.83 -11.27 0.17
CA GLN A 136 2.93 -12.72 0.10
C GLN A 136 1.61 -13.32 -0.39
N LEU A 137 1.69 -14.10 -1.46
CA LEU A 137 0.57 -14.88 -1.97
C LEU A 137 0.18 -15.97 -0.95
N TYR A 138 -1.12 -16.27 -0.85
CA TYR A 138 -1.56 -17.41 -0.03
C TYR A 138 -1.37 -18.74 -0.74
N THR A 139 -1.36 -18.74 -2.07
CA THR A 139 -0.97 -19.91 -2.85
C THR A 139 0.50 -20.24 -2.57
N PRO A 140 0.80 -21.42 -1.99
CA PRO A 140 2.17 -21.84 -1.79
C PRO A 140 2.86 -22.03 -3.15
N ARG A 141 4.19 -21.82 -3.15
CA ARG A 141 5.04 -21.99 -4.33
C ARG A 141 5.18 -23.45 -4.73
#